data_AF-U6D4K8-F1
#
_entry.id   AF-U6D4K8-F1
#
_cell.length_a   1.000
_cell.length_b   1.000
_cell.length_c   1.000
_cell.angle_alpha   90.00
_cell.angle_beta   90.00
_cell.angle_gamma   90.00
#
_symmetry.space_group_name_H-M   'P 1'
#
loop_
_entity.id
_entity.type
_entity.pdbx_description
1 polymer ?
#
loop_
_entity_poly.entity_id
_entity_poly.type
_entity_poly.pdbx_seq_one_letter_code
_entity_poly.pdbx_strand_id
1 'polypeptide(L)'
;MGFYQRWRRLRLPGLQTCVLHTAAVPTPPHWLTERLGLFEELWTAQVKRLASMAQKEQRTIKISLPGGQKVDAVAWNTTPYQLAQQISSTLADTAVAAQVNGELYDLERPLETDSDLRFLTFSSAEGKAVFWHSSTHVLGAAAEQLLGAVLCRGPSTEYGFYHDFFLGKERTVRGSELPALERICQELTAAAQPFRRLEVSQDQLRQLFKDNPFKLRLIEEKVTGPMATVYGCGMLVDLCRGPHLRHTGQIGGLKLLTNSSSLWRSSGAPETLQRVSGISFPTAKELRAWEEWKEEAELRDHRRIGKAQELFFFHELSPGSCFFLPRGTRVYNALVAFIKAEYTRRGFSEVKTPMLFSTKLWELSGHWEHYQEDMFALQPPGSDRLASSLSDHSASRPTDTLALKPMNCPAHCLMFAHRPRSWRELPLRLADFGALHRAEASGSLGGLTRLRCFQQDDAHIFCAPDQ
;
A
#
# COMPACT_ATOMS: atom_id res chain seq x y z
N MET A 1 5.59 22.76 69.38
CA MET A 1 6.32 24.05 69.57
C MET A 1 7.05 24.29 68.26
N GLY A 2 6.57 25.08 67.29
CA GLY A 2 6.52 26.57 67.27
C GLY A 2 7.95 27.12 67.15
N PHE A 3 8.40 27.97 66.22
CA PHE A 3 7.85 29.03 65.36
C PHE A 3 8.90 29.28 64.23
N TYR A 4 8.59 29.47 62.94
CA TYR A 4 8.08 30.66 62.21
C TYR A 4 8.97 31.94 62.14
N GLN A 5 9.14 32.43 60.89
CA GLN A 5 9.55 33.77 60.37
C GLN A 5 11.05 33.95 59.98
N ARG A 6 11.45 34.63 58.87
CA ARG A 6 10.76 35.56 57.94
C ARG A 6 11.55 35.76 56.62
N TRP A 7 10.80 35.75 55.51
CA TRP A 7 10.93 36.41 54.19
C TRP A 7 12.09 37.37 53.85
N ARG A 8 12.63 37.23 52.62
CA ARG A 8 12.79 38.35 51.66
C ARG A 8 12.39 37.92 50.24
N ARG A 9 11.41 38.65 49.67
CA ARG A 9 10.95 38.59 48.27
C ARG A 9 11.90 39.40 47.39
N LEU A 10 12.27 38.86 46.24
CA LEU A 10 12.58 39.63 45.03
C LEU A 10 11.61 39.17 43.95
N ARG A 11 10.68 40.05 43.58
CA ARG A 11 9.72 39.87 42.47
C ARG A 11 10.37 40.39 41.19
N LEU A 12 10.54 39.54 40.19
CA LEU A 12 10.68 39.94 38.79
C LEU A 12 9.29 39.81 38.14
N PRO A 13 8.72 40.87 37.55
CA PRO A 13 7.44 40.79 36.85
C PRO A 13 7.68 40.38 35.38
N GLY A 14 6.99 39.34 34.89
CA GLY A 14 6.94 39.10 33.43
C GLY A 14 6.86 37.66 32.91
N LEU A 15 6.52 36.65 33.72
CA LEU A 15 6.25 35.30 33.19
C LEU A 15 4.84 34.86 33.60
N GLN A 16 3.93 34.93 32.64
CA GLN A 16 2.66 34.22 32.71
C GLN A 16 2.96 32.73 32.94
N THR A 17 2.45 32.21 34.05
CA THR A 17 2.46 30.79 34.37
C THR A 17 1.63 30.05 33.33
N CYS A 18 2.30 29.50 32.31
CA CYS A 18 1.71 28.50 31.43
C CYS A 18 1.53 27.23 32.27
N VAL A 19 0.31 27.04 32.75
CA VAL A 19 -0.11 25.81 33.42
C VAL A 19 0.06 24.69 32.40
N LEU A 20 1.05 23.82 32.62
CA LEU A 20 1.15 22.54 31.94
C LEU A 20 -0.11 21.75 32.31
N HIS A 21 -1.11 21.76 31.43
CA HIS A 21 -2.14 20.75 31.45
C HIS A 21 -1.46 19.42 31.11
N THR A 22 -1.06 18.68 32.15
CA THR A 22 -0.87 17.24 32.04
C THR A 22 -2.23 16.65 31.70
N ALA A 23 -2.47 16.41 30.40
CA ALA A 23 -3.62 15.65 29.96
C ALA A 23 -3.61 14.31 30.71
N ALA A 24 -4.68 14.01 31.44
CA ALA A 24 -4.85 12.73 32.09
C ALA A 24 -4.72 11.62 31.03
N VAL A 25 -3.80 10.68 31.24
CA VAL A 25 -3.72 9.47 30.42
C VAL A 25 -5.08 8.77 30.54
N PRO A 26 -5.82 8.55 29.44
CA PRO A 26 -7.11 7.90 29.50
C PRO A 26 -6.96 6.52 30.16
N THR A 27 -7.83 6.21 31.12
CA THR A 27 -7.89 4.85 31.68
C THR A 27 -8.16 3.87 30.52
N PRO A 28 -7.34 2.83 30.35
CA PRO A 28 -7.50 1.89 29.24
C PRO A 28 -8.88 1.20 29.32
N PRO A 29 -9.52 0.92 28.17
CA PRO A 29 -10.80 0.22 28.16
C PRO A 29 -10.72 -1.14 28.88
N HIS A 30 -11.79 -1.54 29.58
CA HIS A 30 -11.83 -2.78 30.34
C HIS A 30 -11.48 -4.02 29.50
N TRP A 31 -11.97 -4.09 28.26
CA TRP A 31 -11.70 -5.20 27.34
C TRP A 31 -10.20 -5.35 27.02
N LEU A 32 -9.46 -4.25 26.95
CA LEU A 32 -8.02 -4.26 26.66
C LEU A 32 -7.24 -4.83 27.85
N THR A 33 -7.64 -4.44 29.06
CA THR A 33 -7.07 -4.99 30.31
C THR A 33 -7.36 -6.48 30.45
N GLU A 34 -8.58 -6.92 30.15
CA GLU A 34 -8.96 -8.34 30.18
C GLU A 34 -8.16 -9.16 29.15
N ARG A 35 -8.07 -8.68 27.90
CA ARG A 35 -7.27 -9.32 26.84
C ARG A 35 -5.81 -9.45 27.25
N LEU A 36 -5.23 -8.37 27.80
CA LEU A 36 -3.85 -8.38 28.28
C LEU A 36 -3.65 -9.37 29.44
N GLY A 37 -4.57 -9.43 30.40
CA GLY A 37 -4.50 -10.38 31.50
C GLY A 37 -4.44 -11.83 31.03
N LEU A 38 -5.31 -12.20 30.09
CA LEU A 38 -5.27 -13.54 29.49
C LEU A 38 -3.98 -13.77 28.69
N PHE A 39 -3.51 -12.77 27.94
CA PHE A 39 -2.24 -12.86 27.23
C PHE A 39 -1.06 -13.14 28.17
N GLU A 40 -0.96 -12.44 29.31
CA GLU A 40 0.12 -12.63 30.29
C GLU A 40 0.08 -14.01 30.95
N GLU A 41 -1.11 -14.55 31.22
CA GLU A 41 -1.29 -15.91 31.73
C GLU A 41 -0.74 -16.94 30.72
N LEU A 42 -1.17 -16.84 29.46
CA LEU A 42 -0.74 -17.72 28.38
C LEU A 42 0.76 -17.57 28.08
N TRP A 43 1.27 -16.34 28.11
CA TRP A 43 2.70 -16.05 27.96
C TRP A 43 3.52 -16.71 29.05
N THR A 44 3.10 -16.59 30.31
CA THR A 44 3.77 -17.23 31.44
C THR A 44 3.80 -18.76 31.30
N ALA A 45 2.70 -19.36 30.85
CA ALA A 45 2.63 -20.79 30.56
C ALA A 45 3.58 -21.19 29.41
N GLN A 46 3.62 -20.42 28.32
CA GLN A 46 4.53 -20.67 27.21
C GLN A 46 6.01 -20.55 27.61
N VAL A 47 6.39 -19.52 28.37
CA VAL A 47 7.78 -19.35 28.83
C VAL A 47 8.21 -20.55 29.68
N LYS A 48 7.36 -21.04 30.58
CA LYS A 48 7.63 -22.27 31.35
C LYS A 48 7.80 -23.49 30.46
N ARG A 49 6.94 -23.64 29.44
CA ARG A 49 7.02 -24.72 28.45
C ARG A 49 8.33 -24.68 27.68
N LEU A 50 8.70 -23.51 27.14
CA LEU A 50 9.95 -23.32 26.38
C LEU A 50 11.18 -23.58 27.25
N ALA A 51 11.19 -23.11 28.51
CA ALA A 51 12.27 -23.41 29.45
C ALA A 51 12.41 -24.92 29.73
N SER A 52 11.29 -25.65 29.85
CA SER A 52 11.31 -27.11 29.99
C SER A 52 11.84 -27.82 28.74
N MET A 53 11.45 -27.37 27.54
CA MET A 53 11.95 -27.91 26.27
C MET A 53 13.45 -27.65 26.12
N ALA A 54 13.90 -26.43 26.45
CA ALA A 54 15.31 -26.05 26.45
C ALA A 54 16.21 -26.94 27.33
N GLN A 55 15.65 -27.50 28.42
CA GLN A 55 16.35 -28.47 29.26
C GLN A 55 16.26 -29.91 28.74
N LYS A 56 15.09 -30.34 28.24
CA LYS A 56 14.85 -31.72 27.81
C LYS A 56 15.46 -32.06 26.46
N GLU A 57 15.46 -31.11 25.54
CA GLU A 57 15.92 -31.28 24.15
C GLU A 57 17.27 -30.59 23.90
N GLN A 58 18.03 -30.34 24.95
CA GLN A 58 19.34 -29.72 24.85
C GLN A 58 20.30 -30.61 24.05
N ARG A 59 20.69 -30.14 22.88
CA ARG A 59 21.67 -30.80 22.01
C ARG A 59 22.41 -29.76 21.18
N THR A 60 23.63 -30.09 20.77
CA THR A 60 24.37 -29.28 19.80
C THR A 60 23.69 -29.37 18.43
N ILE A 61 23.51 -28.22 17.80
CA ILE A 61 23.01 -28.06 16.43
C ILE A 61 24.00 -27.22 15.62
N LYS A 62 24.06 -27.45 14.32
CA LYS A 62 24.94 -26.71 13.40
C LYS A 62 24.17 -25.66 12.63
N ILE A 63 24.61 -24.42 12.76
CA ILE A 63 24.03 -23.28 12.04
C ILE A 63 24.99 -22.85 10.94
N SER A 64 24.53 -22.93 9.69
CA SER A 64 25.25 -22.38 8.55
C SER A 64 24.93 -20.90 8.39
N LEU A 65 25.96 -20.07 8.29
CA LEU A 65 25.84 -18.63 8.02
C LEU A 65 26.23 -18.32 6.56
N PRO A 66 25.84 -17.15 6.02
CA PRO A 66 26.28 -16.73 4.70
C PRO A 66 27.81 -16.69 4.61
N GLY A 67 28.38 -17.14 3.50
CA GLY A 67 29.84 -17.25 3.33
C GLY A 67 30.44 -18.58 3.79
N GLY A 68 29.61 -19.57 4.15
CA GLY A 68 30.06 -20.95 4.42
C GLY A 68 30.57 -21.19 5.84
N GLN A 69 30.55 -20.17 6.69
CA GLN A 69 30.85 -20.31 8.12
C GLN A 69 29.80 -21.20 8.79
N LYS A 70 30.25 -22.12 9.65
CA LYS A 70 29.39 -22.95 10.49
C LYS A 70 29.66 -22.66 11.94
N VAL A 71 28.60 -22.49 12.72
CA VAL A 71 28.67 -22.20 14.16
C VAL A 71 27.89 -23.27 14.91
N ASP A 72 28.49 -23.79 15.98
CA ASP A 72 27.79 -24.70 16.89
C ASP A 72 26.89 -23.88 17.81
N ALA A 73 25.63 -24.29 17.91
CA ALA A 73 24.60 -23.69 18.74
C ALA A 73 23.90 -24.76 19.58
N VAL A 74 23.05 -24.35 20.51
CA VAL A 74 22.30 -25.26 21.39
C VAL A 74 20.82 -25.18 21.06
N ALA A 75 20.23 -26.31 20.69
CA ALA A 75 18.80 -26.39 20.40
C ALA A 75 17.96 -25.84 21.55
N TRP A 76 16.90 -25.12 21.20
CA TRP A 76 15.93 -24.47 22.11
C TRP A 76 16.52 -23.42 23.07
N ASN A 77 17.83 -23.13 22.99
CA ASN A 77 18.52 -22.15 23.83
C ASN A 77 19.11 -21.00 23.02
N THR A 78 19.76 -21.32 21.90
CA THR A 78 20.42 -20.31 21.07
C THR A 78 19.42 -19.61 20.16
N THR A 79 19.41 -18.28 20.18
CA THR A 79 18.55 -17.46 19.29
C THR A 79 19.37 -16.82 18.16
N PRO A 80 18.75 -16.44 17.03
CA PRO A 80 19.42 -15.65 15.99
C PRO A 80 20.06 -14.38 16.55
N TYR A 81 19.43 -13.70 17.52
CA TYR A 81 20.01 -12.51 18.15
C TYR A 81 21.32 -12.79 18.86
N GLN A 82 21.40 -13.87 19.66
CA GLN A 82 22.63 -14.25 20.34
C GLN A 82 23.75 -14.54 19.35
N LEU A 83 23.44 -15.20 18.23
CA LEU A 83 24.40 -15.41 17.14
C LEU A 83 24.82 -14.08 16.49
N ALA A 84 23.89 -13.15 16.27
CA ALA A 84 24.22 -11.81 15.75
C ALA A 84 25.21 -11.09 16.68
N GLN A 85 24.98 -11.13 18.00
CA GLN A 85 25.86 -10.54 19.00
C GLN A 85 27.26 -11.14 19.00
N GLN A 86 27.38 -12.45 18.77
CA GLN A 86 28.67 -13.13 18.64
C GLN A 86 29.44 -12.71 17.38
N ILE A 87 28.72 -12.41 16.29
CA ILE A 87 29.33 -11.95 15.03
C ILE A 87 29.79 -10.49 15.16
N SER A 88 28.89 -9.58 15.56
CA SER A 88 29.21 -8.18 15.85
C SER A 88 28.06 -7.47 16.56
N SER A 89 28.37 -6.48 17.40
CA SER A 89 27.37 -5.59 17.99
C SER A 89 26.56 -4.86 16.93
N THR A 90 27.20 -4.37 15.87
CA THR A 90 26.51 -3.65 14.78
C THR A 90 25.46 -4.51 14.09
N LEU A 91 25.74 -5.80 13.84
CA LEU A 91 24.75 -6.70 13.26
C LEU A 91 23.59 -6.95 14.23
N ALA A 92 23.87 -7.17 15.51
CA ALA A 92 22.84 -7.36 16.52
C ALA A 92 21.90 -6.14 16.64
N ASP A 93 22.46 -4.93 16.57
CA ASP A 93 21.70 -3.68 16.69
C ASP A 93 20.88 -3.37 15.42
N THR A 94 21.40 -3.71 14.24
CA THR A 94 20.77 -3.37 12.94
C THR A 94 19.90 -4.48 12.36
N ALA A 95 19.99 -5.71 12.89
CA ALA A 95 19.14 -6.82 12.48
C ALA A 95 17.68 -6.55 12.84
N VAL A 96 16.82 -6.75 11.84
CA VAL A 96 15.37 -6.63 11.93
C VAL A 96 14.73 -7.99 12.23
N ALA A 97 15.17 -9.01 11.50
CA ALA A 97 14.68 -10.38 11.58
C ALA A 97 15.78 -11.35 11.10
N ALA A 98 15.52 -12.64 11.20
CA ALA A 98 16.31 -13.68 10.54
C ALA A 98 15.47 -14.40 9.49
N GLN A 99 16.16 -15.13 8.62
CA GLN A 99 15.61 -16.16 7.78
C GLN A 99 16.28 -17.47 8.19
N VAL A 100 15.48 -18.49 8.53
CA VAL A 100 15.94 -19.81 8.98
C VAL A 100 15.35 -20.84 8.02
N ASN A 101 16.20 -21.55 7.29
CA ASN A 101 15.80 -22.52 6.26
C ASN A 101 14.84 -21.94 5.20
N GLY A 102 15.06 -20.67 4.82
CA GLY A 102 14.23 -19.97 3.84
C GLY A 102 13.01 -19.25 4.42
N GLU A 103 12.63 -19.50 5.67
CA GLU A 103 11.45 -18.92 6.30
C GLU A 103 11.79 -17.74 7.23
N LEU A 104 10.93 -16.72 7.27
CA LEU A 104 11.10 -15.56 8.16
C LEU A 104 10.99 -15.97 9.64
N TYR A 105 11.87 -15.41 10.48
CA TYR A 105 12.08 -15.87 11.85
C TYR A 105 12.41 -14.71 12.80
N ASP A 106 11.78 -14.67 13.98
CA ASP A 106 12.05 -13.66 14.99
C ASP A 106 13.45 -13.82 15.58
N LEU A 107 14.11 -12.69 15.87
CA LEU A 107 15.47 -12.73 16.41
C LEU A 107 15.57 -13.35 17.81
N GLU A 108 14.49 -13.30 18.59
CA GLU A 108 14.41 -13.87 19.94
C GLU A 108 13.84 -15.29 19.97
N ARG A 109 13.42 -15.84 18.83
CA ARG A 109 12.91 -17.22 18.77
C ARG A 109 14.09 -18.21 18.82
N PRO A 110 14.08 -19.21 19.72
CA PRO A 110 15.16 -20.19 19.80
C PRO A 110 15.22 -21.12 18.59
N LEU A 111 16.43 -21.44 18.13
CA LEU A 111 16.67 -22.38 17.03
C LEU A 111 16.49 -23.83 17.52
N GLU A 112 15.79 -24.64 16.74
CA GLU A 112 15.33 -25.98 17.17
C GLU A 112 16.19 -27.12 16.58
N THR A 113 16.72 -26.91 15.38
CA THR A 113 17.45 -27.89 14.57
C THR A 113 18.60 -27.25 13.82
N ASP A 114 19.47 -28.08 13.23
CA ASP A 114 20.42 -27.66 12.20
C ASP A 114 19.70 -26.82 11.14
N SER A 115 20.28 -25.67 10.81
CA SER A 115 19.60 -24.69 9.96
C SER A 115 20.57 -23.81 9.19
N ASP A 116 20.11 -23.33 8.04
CA ASP A 116 20.74 -22.24 7.30
C ASP A 116 20.13 -20.91 7.75
N LEU A 117 20.97 -20.03 8.30
CA LEU A 117 20.54 -18.77 8.90
C LEU A 117 21.08 -17.59 8.10
N ARG A 118 20.20 -16.63 7.80
CA ARG A 118 20.56 -15.34 7.20
C ARG A 118 19.92 -14.20 7.99
N PHE A 119 20.67 -13.15 8.28
CA PHE A 119 20.14 -11.95 8.90
C PHE A 119 19.51 -11.00 7.87
N LEU A 120 18.39 -10.40 8.25
CA LEU A 120 17.70 -9.38 7.49
C LEU A 120 17.86 -8.04 8.20
N THR A 121 18.25 -7.02 7.46
CA THR A 121 18.40 -5.63 7.94
C THR A 121 17.43 -4.74 7.18
N PHE A 122 17.26 -3.49 7.63
CA PHE A 122 16.37 -2.53 6.97
C PHE A 122 16.74 -2.20 5.50
N SER A 123 17.93 -2.59 5.04
CA SER A 123 18.32 -2.40 3.64
C SER A 123 17.68 -3.39 2.67
N SER A 124 17.18 -4.55 3.14
CA SER A 124 16.51 -5.54 2.27
C SER A 124 15.00 -5.28 2.20
N ALA A 125 14.35 -5.77 1.12
CA ALA A 125 12.90 -5.63 0.95
C ALA A 125 12.12 -6.35 2.07
N GLU A 126 12.57 -7.55 2.45
CA GLU A 126 12.00 -8.36 3.52
C GLU A 126 12.20 -7.71 4.89
N GLY A 127 13.39 -7.14 5.13
CA GLY A 127 13.66 -6.37 6.35
C GLY A 127 12.76 -5.13 6.46
N LYS A 128 12.57 -4.37 5.38
CA LYS A 128 11.60 -3.25 5.37
C LYS A 128 10.18 -3.71 5.65
N ALA A 129 9.76 -4.83 5.05
CA ALA A 129 8.44 -5.40 5.29
C ALA A 129 8.21 -5.73 6.77
N VAL A 130 9.14 -6.45 7.42
CA VAL A 130 9.04 -6.78 8.86
C VAL A 130 9.10 -5.53 9.75
N PHE A 131 9.97 -4.58 9.41
CA PHE A 131 10.11 -3.32 10.15
C PHE A 131 8.82 -2.50 10.12
N TRP A 132 8.26 -2.30 8.92
CA TRP A 132 7.01 -1.58 8.73
C TRP A 132 5.82 -2.33 9.29
N HIS A 133 5.82 -3.66 9.25
CA HIS A 133 4.81 -4.47 9.89
C HIS A 133 4.83 -4.33 11.42
N SER A 134 6.02 -4.24 12.03
CA SER A 134 6.12 -3.93 13.47
C SER A 134 5.64 -2.51 13.78
N SER A 135 5.79 -1.59 12.83
CA SER A 135 5.28 -0.22 12.96
C SER A 135 3.75 -0.14 12.86
N THR A 136 3.08 -1.06 12.14
CA THR A 136 1.61 -1.13 12.16
C THR A 136 1.09 -1.47 13.54
N HIS A 137 1.77 -2.34 14.28
CA HIS A 137 1.41 -2.71 15.65
C HIS A 137 1.55 -1.52 16.60
N VAL A 138 2.61 -0.72 16.48
CA VAL A 138 2.76 0.53 17.24
C VAL A 138 1.61 1.51 16.97
N LEU A 139 1.25 1.69 15.69
CA LEU A 139 0.10 2.52 15.30
C LEU A 139 -1.22 1.94 15.82
N GLY A 140 -1.38 0.61 15.80
CA GLY A 140 -2.54 -0.09 16.36
C GLY A 140 -2.70 0.17 17.85
N ALA A 141 -1.63 0.02 18.62
CA ALA A 141 -1.60 0.30 20.05
C ALA A 141 -1.97 1.77 20.36
N ALA A 142 -1.41 2.71 19.60
CA ALA A 142 -1.72 4.13 19.74
C ALA A 142 -3.21 4.43 19.43
N ALA A 143 -3.77 3.78 18.42
CA ALA A 143 -5.18 3.95 18.04
C ALA A 143 -6.16 3.31 19.05
N GLU A 144 -5.85 2.13 19.59
CA GLU A 144 -6.62 1.52 20.70
C GLU A 144 -6.64 2.46 21.91
N GLN A 145 -5.48 3.02 22.29
CA GLN A 145 -5.34 3.91 23.44
C GLN A 145 -6.04 5.26 23.26
N LEU A 146 -5.88 5.92 22.11
CA LEU A 146 -6.40 7.27 21.90
C LEU A 146 -7.84 7.30 21.40
N LEU A 147 -8.19 6.40 20.48
CA LEU A 147 -9.46 6.44 19.75
C LEU A 147 -10.45 5.37 20.21
N GLY A 148 -10.05 4.43 21.08
CA GLY A 148 -10.84 3.24 21.37
C GLY A 148 -11.06 2.38 20.12
N ALA A 149 -10.10 2.40 19.20
CA ALA A 149 -10.23 1.76 17.90
C ALA A 149 -10.32 0.24 18.01
N VAL A 150 -11.21 -0.38 17.23
CA VAL A 150 -11.19 -1.84 17.06
C VAL A 150 -10.28 -2.16 15.88
N LEU A 151 -9.20 -2.89 16.15
CA LEU A 151 -8.18 -3.21 15.14
C LEU A 151 -8.70 -4.21 14.10
N CYS A 152 -8.52 -3.89 12.81
CA CYS A 152 -8.92 -4.76 11.71
C CYS A 152 -7.69 -5.37 11.00
N ARG A 153 -7.12 -4.66 10.01
CA ARG A 153 -5.99 -5.12 9.17
C ARG A 153 -4.84 -4.11 9.23
N GLY A 154 -3.62 -4.58 9.52
CA GLY A 154 -2.43 -3.73 9.55
C GLY A 154 -1.23 -4.32 8.82
N PRO A 155 -1.22 -4.36 7.47
CA PRO A 155 -0.09 -4.87 6.72
C PRO A 155 1.00 -3.81 6.48
N SER A 156 2.22 -4.28 6.24
CA SER A 156 3.23 -3.49 5.54
C SER A 156 2.90 -3.38 4.04
N THR A 157 3.48 -2.37 3.40
CA THR A 157 3.37 -2.09 1.96
C THR A 157 4.76 -1.79 1.40
N GLU A 158 4.89 -1.58 0.10
CA GLU A 158 6.15 -1.15 -0.52
C GLU A 158 6.58 0.26 -0.08
N TYR A 159 5.64 1.09 0.42
CA TYR A 159 5.84 2.51 0.71
C TYR A 159 5.67 2.85 2.19
N GLY A 160 5.86 1.88 3.08
CA GLY A 160 5.58 2.02 4.51
C GLY A 160 4.50 1.05 4.95
N PHE A 161 3.50 1.53 5.66
CA PHE A 161 2.46 0.70 6.25
C PHE A 161 1.13 1.42 6.39
N TYR A 162 0.07 0.66 6.69
CA TYR A 162 -1.18 1.23 7.14
C TYR A 162 -1.85 0.34 8.19
N HIS A 163 -2.80 0.91 8.91
CA HIS A 163 -3.72 0.15 9.75
C HIS A 163 -5.16 0.60 9.51
N ASP A 164 -6.03 -0.38 9.27
CA ASP A 164 -7.48 -0.21 9.19
C ASP A 164 -8.11 -0.40 10.58
N PHE A 165 -9.01 0.50 10.94
CA PHE A 165 -9.69 0.56 12.22
C PHE A 165 -11.20 0.68 12.04
N PHE A 166 -11.94 0.07 12.95
CA PHE A 166 -13.36 0.36 13.12
C PHE A 166 -13.54 1.29 14.33
N LEU A 167 -14.20 2.44 14.10
CA LEU A 167 -14.50 3.44 15.12
C LEU A 167 -16.01 3.58 15.40
N GLY A 168 -16.83 2.66 14.88
CA GLY A 168 -18.27 2.84 14.81
C GLY A 168 -18.72 3.52 13.52
N LYS A 169 -20.04 3.53 13.26
CA LYS A 169 -20.62 3.99 11.98
C LYS A 169 -20.49 5.50 11.74
N GLU A 170 -20.39 6.29 12.79
CA GLU A 170 -20.44 7.76 12.72
C GLU A 170 -19.08 8.44 12.93
N ARG A 171 -18.07 7.71 13.42
CA ARG A 171 -16.77 8.28 13.76
C ARG A 171 -15.74 8.01 12.68
N THR A 172 -15.08 9.07 12.24
CA THR A 172 -13.95 9.03 11.32
C THR A 172 -12.68 9.55 11.98
N VAL A 173 -11.49 9.13 11.54
CA VAL A 173 -10.24 9.76 12.00
C VAL A 173 -10.15 11.12 11.34
N ARG A 174 -10.01 12.20 12.12
CA ARG A 174 -9.78 13.55 11.56
C ARG A 174 -8.29 13.77 11.33
N GLY A 175 -7.94 14.51 10.28
CA GLY A 175 -6.53 14.83 9.99
C GLY A 175 -5.83 15.57 11.16
N SER A 176 -6.59 16.36 11.92
CA SER A 176 -6.10 17.04 13.12
C SER A 176 -5.70 16.11 14.28
N GLU A 177 -6.09 14.83 14.23
CA GLU A 177 -5.77 13.83 15.25
C GLU A 177 -4.48 13.07 14.94
N LEU A 178 -3.98 13.14 13.69
CA LEU A 178 -2.74 12.47 13.30
C LEU A 178 -1.53 12.92 14.16
N PRO A 179 -1.32 14.21 14.47
CA PRO A 179 -0.23 14.61 15.35
C PRO A 179 -0.33 14.02 16.77
N ALA A 180 -1.54 13.84 17.29
CA ALA A 180 -1.76 13.25 18.60
C ALA A 180 -1.48 11.73 18.60
N LEU A 181 -1.91 11.02 17.55
CA LEU A 181 -1.57 9.61 17.32
C LEU A 181 -0.06 9.41 17.16
N GLU A 182 0.59 10.26 16.36
CA GLU A 182 2.03 10.21 16.11
C GLU A 182 2.82 10.41 17.41
N ARG A 183 2.39 11.33 18.28
CA ARG A 183 2.99 11.52 19.62
C ARG A 183 2.91 10.25 20.48
N ILE A 184 1.77 9.56 20.50
CA ILE A 184 1.65 8.30 21.26
C ILE A 184 2.51 7.20 20.65
N CYS A 185 2.62 7.14 19.32
CA CYS A 185 3.57 6.22 18.66
C CYS A 185 5.03 6.51 19.09
N GLN A 186 5.40 7.79 19.21
CA GLN A 186 6.72 8.20 19.70
C GLN A 186 6.93 7.80 21.17
N GLU A 187 5.92 7.95 22.03
CA GLU A 187 5.97 7.48 23.42
C GLU A 187 6.15 5.95 23.50
N LEU A 188 5.44 5.18 22.67
CA LEU A 188 5.54 3.73 22.60
C LEU A 188 6.89 3.24 22.07
N THR A 189 7.47 3.94 21.08
CA THR A 189 8.82 3.63 20.56
C THR A 189 9.90 3.98 21.58
N ALA A 190 9.79 5.13 22.25
CA ALA A 190 10.70 5.51 23.34
C ALA A 190 10.66 4.56 24.54
N ALA A 191 9.50 3.93 24.82
CA ALA A 191 9.36 2.94 25.88
C ALA A 191 10.09 1.61 25.59
N ALA A 192 10.53 1.37 24.35
CA ALA A 192 11.27 0.18 23.92
C ALA A 192 10.65 -1.15 24.38
N GLN A 193 9.32 -1.27 24.26
CA GLN A 193 8.59 -2.45 24.68
C GLN A 193 8.91 -3.65 23.77
N PRO A 194 9.13 -4.85 24.35
CA PRO A 194 9.47 -6.03 23.57
C PRO A 194 8.24 -6.59 22.84
N PHE A 195 8.43 -7.08 21.63
CA PHE A 195 7.44 -7.90 20.95
C PHE A 195 7.56 -9.35 21.45
N ARG A 196 6.43 -9.91 21.92
CA ARG A 196 6.37 -11.24 22.52
C ARG A 196 5.49 -12.16 21.68
N ARG A 197 6.13 -13.15 21.05
CA ARG A 197 5.49 -14.13 20.17
C ARG A 197 4.84 -15.27 20.95
N LEU A 198 3.52 -15.33 21.00
CA LEU A 198 2.75 -16.36 21.68
C LEU A 198 2.11 -17.32 20.66
N GLU A 199 2.22 -18.63 20.90
CA GLU A 199 1.47 -19.65 20.15
C GLU A 199 0.29 -20.16 20.96
N VAL A 200 -0.90 -20.07 20.39
CA VAL A 200 -2.17 -20.35 21.07
C VAL A 200 -3.08 -21.22 20.23
N SER A 201 -3.94 -21.99 20.91
CA SER A 201 -4.98 -22.78 20.26
C SER A 201 -6.10 -21.91 19.70
N GLN A 202 -6.93 -22.47 18.82
CA GLN A 202 -8.09 -21.75 18.29
C GLN A 202 -9.06 -21.26 19.38
N ASP A 203 -9.25 -22.03 20.45
CA ASP A 203 -10.17 -21.64 21.53
C ASP A 203 -9.60 -20.48 22.35
N GLN A 204 -8.29 -20.49 22.59
CA GLN A 204 -7.59 -19.38 23.24
C GLN A 204 -7.64 -18.12 22.37
N LEU A 205 -7.53 -18.24 21.04
CA LEU A 205 -7.71 -17.12 20.11
C LEU A 205 -9.11 -16.52 20.20
N ARG A 206 -10.15 -17.35 20.20
CA ARG A 206 -11.55 -16.89 20.33
C ARG A 206 -11.75 -16.15 21.65
N GLN A 207 -11.12 -16.62 22.74
CA GLN A 207 -11.21 -15.95 24.03
C GLN A 207 -10.43 -14.63 24.08
N LEU A 208 -9.21 -14.58 23.52
CA LEU A 208 -8.39 -13.36 23.44
C LEU A 208 -9.08 -12.26 22.64
N PHE A 209 -9.76 -12.62 21.54
CA PHE A 209 -10.37 -11.66 20.62
C PHE A 209 -11.90 -11.64 20.69
N LYS A 210 -12.50 -12.11 21.79
CA LYS A 210 -13.97 -12.17 21.96
C LYS A 210 -14.65 -10.80 21.81
N ASP A 211 -13.92 -9.73 22.06
CA ASP A 211 -14.36 -8.34 21.98
C ASP A 211 -14.15 -7.72 20.58
N ASN A 212 -13.41 -8.39 19.69
CA ASN A 212 -13.07 -7.88 18.37
C ASN A 212 -13.70 -8.74 17.24
N PRO A 213 -14.87 -8.36 16.70
CA PRO A 213 -15.58 -9.14 15.69
C PRO A 213 -14.78 -9.30 14.39
N PHE A 214 -13.91 -8.35 14.04
CA PHE A 214 -13.08 -8.44 12.83
C PHE A 214 -12.01 -9.51 12.98
N LYS A 215 -11.37 -9.59 14.15
CA LYS A 215 -10.37 -10.62 14.44
C LYS A 215 -11.01 -12.00 14.54
N LEU A 216 -12.21 -12.13 15.11
CA LEU A 216 -12.96 -13.39 15.12
C LEU A 216 -13.24 -13.91 13.69
N ARG A 217 -13.71 -13.03 12.79
CA ARG A 217 -13.89 -13.40 11.37
C ARG A 217 -12.57 -13.82 10.72
N LEU A 218 -11.47 -13.09 10.97
CA LEU A 218 -10.15 -13.46 10.46
C LEU A 218 -9.67 -14.82 10.98
N ILE A 219 -9.96 -15.15 12.24
CA ILE A 219 -9.65 -16.46 12.82
C ILE A 219 -10.40 -17.55 12.05
N GLU A 220 -11.70 -17.38 11.85
CA GLU A 220 -12.55 -18.33 11.12
C GLU A 220 -12.09 -18.53 9.66
N GLU A 221 -11.75 -17.44 8.96
CA GLU A 221 -11.37 -17.48 7.54
C GLU A 221 -9.93 -18.00 7.31
N LYS A 222 -8.99 -17.68 8.20
CA LYS A 222 -7.54 -17.83 7.92
C LYS A 222 -6.80 -18.78 8.83
N VAL A 223 -7.35 -19.15 9.98
CA VAL A 223 -6.71 -20.08 10.92
C VAL A 223 -7.24 -21.48 10.67
N THR A 224 -6.56 -22.21 9.79
CA THR A 224 -6.90 -23.60 9.45
C THR A 224 -6.18 -24.64 10.31
N GLY A 225 -5.05 -24.26 10.92
CA GLY A 225 -4.27 -25.14 11.79
C GLY A 225 -4.77 -25.18 13.24
N PRO A 226 -4.25 -26.12 14.06
CA PRO A 226 -4.63 -26.24 15.47
C PRO A 226 -4.12 -25.08 16.33
N MET A 227 -3.06 -24.41 15.88
CA MET A 227 -2.40 -23.31 16.58
C MET A 227 -2.25 -22.11 15.64
N ALA A 228 -2.26 -20.90 16.19
CA ALA A 228 -1.84 -19.69 15.50
C ALA A 228 -0.98 -18.81 16.41
N THR A 229 -0.40 -17.78 15.82
CA THR A 229 0.49 -16.85 16.51
C THR A 229 -0.23 -15.55 16.86
N VAL A 230 0.06 -15.06 18.07
CA VAL A 230 -0.37 -13.77 18.61
C VAL A 230 0.87 -13.03 19.06
N TYR A 231 0.92 -11.73 18.84
CA TYR A 231 1.99 -10.88 19.34
C TYR A 231 1.48 -9.91 20.39
N GLY A 232 2.18 -9.88 21.53
CA GLY A 232 2.01 -8.87 22.55
C GLY A 232 3.10 -7.81 22.49
N CYS A 233 2.74 -6.54 22.69
CA CYS A 233 3.70 -5.43 22.80
C CYS A 233 3.12 -4.35 23.73
N GLY A 234 3.60 -4.31 24.98
CA GLY A 234 2.96 -3.53 26.03
C GLY A 234 1.51 -3.94 26.23
N MET A 235 0.58 -3.00 26.03
CA MET A 235 -0.86 -3.26 26.12
C MET A 235 -1.48 -3.87 24.87
N LEU A 236 -0.78 -3.79 23.73
CA LEU A 236 -1.27 -4.38 22.49
C LEU A 236 -1.18 -5.90 22.55
N VAL A 237 -2.25 -6.55 22.12
CA VAL A 237 -2.29 -7.99 21.81
C VAL A 237 -2.98 -8.13 20.47
N ASP A 238 -2.28 -8.65 19.46
CA ASP A 238 -2.81 -8.78 18.11
C ASP A 238 -2.53 -10.12 17.44
N LEU A 239 -3.50 -10.58 16.64
CA LEU A 239 -3.40 -11.80 15.82
C LEU A 239 -2.49 -11.54 14.63
N CYS A 240 -1.32 -12.17 14.64
CA CYS A 240 -0.30 -11.92 13.64
C CYS A 240 0.66 -13.12 13.51
N ARG A 241 1.06 -13.46 12.29
CA ARG A 241 2.06 -14.51 12.03
C ARG A 241 3.49 -14.05 12.37
N GLY A 242 3.77 -12.75 12.22
CA GLY A 242 5.09 -12.15 12.35
C GLY A 242 6.04 -12.55 11.21
N PRO A 243 7.36 -12.45 11.42
CA PRO A 243 8.03 -12.01 12.65
C PRO A 243 7.87 -10.50 12.92
N HIS A 244 8.33 -10.06 14.09
CA HIS A 244 8.42 -8.66 14.47
C HIS A 244 9.84 -8.25 14.88
N LEU A 245 10.06 -6.93 14.98
CA LEU A 245 11.23 -6.35 15.64
C LEU A 245 11.37 -6.90 17.07
N ARG A 246 12.58 -6.84 17.65
CA ARG A 246 12.78 -7.23 19.06
C ARG A 246 11.98 -6.35 20.01
N HIS A 247 12.03 -5.05 19.77
CA HIS A 247 11.32 -4.06 20.56
C HIS A 247 11.00 -2.80 19.75
N THR A 248 10.01 -2.03 20.21
CA THR A 248 9.55 -0.81 19.55
C THR A 248 10.63 0.26 19.41
N GLY A 249 11.62 0.27 20.32
CA GLY A 249 12.74 1.22 20.30
C GLY A 249 13.69 1.07 19.10
N GLN A 250 13.58 0.00 18.30
CA GLN A 250 14.30 -0.09 17.03
C GLN A 250 13.72 0.86 15.96
N ILE A 251 12.52 1.44 16.20
CA ILE A 251 11.91 2.45 15.35
C ILE A 251 12.39 3.84 15.80
N GLY A 252 13.47 4.33 15.19
CA GLY A 252 14.06 5.63 15.52
C GLY A 252 13.37 6.83 14.86
N GLY A 253 12.55 6.62 13.83
CA GLY A 253 11.72 7.66 13.22
C GLY A 253 10.42 7.09 12.68
N LEU A 254 9.30 7.76 12.91
CA LEU A 254 7.97 7.39 12.41
C LEU A 254 7.18 8.64 12.03
N LYS A 255 6.48 8.58 10.90
CA LYS A 255 5.60 9.63 10.39
C LYS A 255 4.27 9.06 9.91
N LEU A 256 3.15 9.62 10.38
CA LEU A 256 1.83 9.35 9.84
C LEU A 256 1.56 10.25 8.63
N LEU A 257 1.03 9.68 7.56
CA LEU A 257 0.95 10.32 6.24
C LEU A 257 -0.47 10.76 5.90
N THR A 258 -1.41 9.83 5.92
CA THR A 258 -2.78 10.06 5.45
C THR A 258 -3.78 9.32 6.31
N ASN A 259 -4.98 9.88 6.41
CA ASN A 259 -6.18 9.22 6.87
C ASN A 259 -7.15 9.09 5.68
N SER A 260 -7.74 7.92 5.47
CA SER A 260 -8.72 7.68 4.40
C SER A 260 -9.79 6.68 4.86
N SER A 261 -10.86 6.53 4.09
CA SER A 261 -11.80 5.41 4.28
C SER A 261 -11.31 4.16 3.56
N SER A 262 -11.66 2.99 4.09
CA SER A 262 -11.50 1.70 3.42
C SER A 262 -12.76 0.85 3.67
N LEU A 263 -12.91 -0.26 2.95
CA LEU A 263 -14.08 -1.15 3.09
C LEU A 263 -13.63 -2.53 3.58
N TRP A 264 -14.35 -3.05 4.57
CA TRP A 264 -14.32 -4.46 4.91
C TRP A 264 -15.27 -5.21 3.98
N ARG A 265 -14.70 -6.09 3.14
CA ARG A 265 -15.49 -6.98 2.28
C ARG A 265 -15.60 -8.33 2.99
N SER A 266 -16.81 -8.67 3.42
CA SER A 266 -17.22 -10.02 3.85
C SER A 266 -18.47 -10.42 3.07
N SER A 267 -19.02 -11.62 3.30
CA SER A 267 -20.22 -12.16 2.63
C SER A 267 -21.53 -11.35 2.83
N GLY A 268 -21.46 -10.15 3.41
CA GLY A 268 -22.60 -9.27 3.70
C GLY A 268 -22.34 -7.81 3.29
N ALA A 269 -23.12 -6.89 3.85
CA ALA A 269 -22.96 -5.46 3.59
C ALA A 269 -21.56 -4.97 3.99
N PRO A 270 -20.86 -4.20 3.14
CA PRO A 270 -19.51 -3.77 3.43
C PRO A 270 -19.50 -2.80 4.61
N GLU A 271 -18.60 -3.04 5.56
CA GLU A 271 -18.41 -2.14 6.70
C GLU A 271 -17.33 -1.11 6.37
N THR A 272 -17.63 0.17 6.58
CA THR A 272 -16.65 1.25 6.36
C THR A 272 -15.65 1.28 7.52
N LEU A 273 -14.37 1.23 7.17
CA LEU A 273 -13.25 1.34 8.08
C LEU A 273 -12.49 2.64 7.85
N GLN A 274 -11.71 3.04 8.84
CA GLN A 274 -10.79 4.17 8.79
C GLN A 274 -9.37 3.65 8.65
N ARG A 275 -8.67 4.10 7.62
CA ARG A 275 -7.28 3.76 7.37
C ARG A 275 -6.39 4.91 7.79
N VAL A 276 -5.35 4.62 8.56
CA VAL A 276 -4.23 5.55 8.76
C VAL A 276 -2.98 4.91 8.18
N SER A 277 -2.31 5.65 7.29
CA SER A 277 -1.05 5.22 6.65
C SER A 277 0.13 5.92 7.29
N GLY A 278 1.28 5.25 7.34
CA GLY A 278 2.51 5.76 7.93
C GLY A 278 3.76 5.19 7.28
N ILE A 279 4.90 5.77 7.62
CA ILE A 279 6.22 5.26 7.26
C ILE A 279 7.14 5.39 8.47
N SER A 280 8.14 4.51 8.56
CA SER A 280 9.10 4.51 9.65
C SER A 280 10.47 4.04 9.21
N PHE A 281 11.49 4.40 9.99
CA PHE A 281 12.90 4.16 9.71
C PHE A 281 13.67 3.83 10.98
N PRO A 282 14.80 3.09 10.89
CA PRO A 282 15.66 2.78 12.03
C PRO A 282 16.18 4.02 12.74
N THR A 283 16.38 5.14 12.02
CA THR A 283 16.87 6.38 12.59
C THR A 283 16.04 7.60 12.19
N ALA A 284 16.00 8.62 13.06
CA ALA A 284 15.40 9.93 12.75
C ALA A 284 16.12 10.67 11.60
N LYS A 285 17.39 10.33 11.33
CA LYS A 285 18.13 10.88 10.19
C LYS A 285 17.58 10.35 8.87
N GLU A 286 17.31 9.05 8.78
CA GLU A 286 16.72 8.44 7.59
C GLU A 286 15.30 8.95 7.33
N LEU A 287 14.50 9.16 8.38
CA LEU A 287 13.18 9.78 8.22
C LEU A 287 13.28 11.18 7.60
N ARG A 288 14.18 12.04 8.11
CA ARG A 288 14.40 13.38 7.56
C ARG A 288 14.85 13.34 6.10
N ALA A 289 15.78 12.45 5.76
CA ALA A 289 16.22 12.27 4.37
C ALA A 289 15.07 11.83 3.45
N TRP A 290 14.17 10.98 3.94
CA TRP A 290 12.97 10.59 3.20
C TRP A 290 11.98 11.75 3.04
N GLU A 291 11.79 12.59 4.09
CA GLU A 291 10.94 13.78 4.03
C GLU A 291 11.48 14.80 3.00
N GLU A 292 12.78 15.07 3.00
CA GLU A 292 13.45 15.94 2.02
C GLU A 292 13.28 15.41 0.59
N TRP A 293 13.50 14.11 0.37
CA TRP A 293 13.29 13.47 -0.93
C TRP A 293 11.84 13.59 -1.40
N LYS A 294 10.88 13.43 -0.47
CA LYS A 294 9.45 13.54 -0.80
C LYS A 294 9.06 14.97 -1.15
N GLU A 295 9.56 15.97 -0.42
CA GLU A 295 9.35 17.38 -0.74
C GLU A 295 9.91 17.71 -2.13
N GLU A 296 11.13 17.24 -2.44
CA GLU A 296 11.74 17.41 -3.75
C GLU A 296 10.93 16.74 -4.88
N ALA A 297 10.37 15.55 -4.62
CA ALA A 297 9.48 14.86 -5.56
C ALA A 297 8.17 15.62 -5.78
N GLU A 298 7.57 16.19 -4.72
CA GLU A 298 6.35 17.00 -4.81
C GLU A 298 6.59 18.31 -5.59
N LEU A 299 7.78 18.90 -5.49
CA LEU A 299 8.18 20.04 -6.32
C LEU A 299 8.24 19.68 -7.82
N ARG A 300 8.50 18.42 -8.15
CA ARG A 300 8.60 17.88 -9.51
C ARG A 300 7.28 17.32 -10.05
N ASP A 301 6.21 17.36 -9.27
CA ASP A 301 4.89 16.90 -9.70
C ASP A 301 4.37 17.74 -10.88
N HIS A 302 4.11 17.09 -12.02
CA HIS A 302 3.66 17.76 -13.24
C HIS A 302 2.33 18.48 -13.05
N ARG A 303 1.49 18.08 -12.10
CA ARG A 303 0.22 18.75 -11.77
C ARG A 303 0.48 20.10 -11.10
N ARG A 304 1.46 20.14 -10.20
CA ARG A 304 1.92 21.36 -9.54
C ARG A 304 2.59 22.29 -10.55
N ILE A 305 3.54 21.77 -11.32
CA ILE A 305 4.25 22.53 -12.36
C ILE A 305 3.27 23.04 -13.42
N GLY A 306 2.36 22.18 -13.91
CA GLY A 306 1.38 22.50 -14.93
C GLY A 306 0.44 23.62 -14.52
N LYS A 307 0.00 23.63 -13.24
CA LYS A 307 -0.77 24.74 -12.68
C LYS A 307 0.08 26.00 -12.54
N ALA A 308 1.27 25.91 -11.95
CA ALA A 308 2.13 27.06 -11.69
C ALA A 308 2.62 27.77 -12.96
N GLN A 309 2.83 27.01 -14.04
CA GLN A 309 3.29 27.54 -15.34
C GLN A 309 2.15 27.79 -16.34
N GLU A 310 0.89 27.55 -15.94
CA GLU A 310 -0.30 27.71 -16.79
C GLU A 310 -0.20 26.87 -18.08
N LEU A 311 0.15 25.59 -17.93
CA LEU A 311 0.29 24.64 -19.05
C LEU A 311 -1.02 23.94 -19.37
N PHE A 312 -1.76 23.52 -18.35
CA PHE A 312 -3.02 22.81 -18.52
C PHE A 312 -3.90 22.89 -17.27
N PHE A 313 -5.18 22.55 -17.43
CA PHE A 313 -6.10 22.32 -16.31
C PHE A 313 -7.07 21.17 -16.62
N PHE A 314 -7.82 20.76 -15.61
CA PHE A 314 -8.89 19.76 -15.71
C PHE A 314 -10.19 20.36 -15.20
N HIS A 315 -11.32 19.93 -15.76
CA HIS A 315 -12.65 20.40 -15.37
C HIS A 315 -13.58 19.20 -15.12
N GLU A 316 -14.45 19.30 -14.12
CA GLU A 316 -15.36 18.21 -13.73
C GLU A 316 -16.36 17.83 -14.83
N LEU A 317 -16.67 18.75 -15.74
CA LEU A 317 -17.52 18.52 -16.92
C LEU A 317 -16.85 17.67 -18.01
N SER A 318 -15.52 17.46 -17.92
CA SER A 318 -14.78 16.54 -18.79
C SER A 318 -13.73 15.79 -17.97
N PRO A 319 -14.15 14.90 -17.06
CA PRO A 319 -13.25 14.26 -16.11
C PRO A 319 -12.25 13.38 -16.86
N GLY A 320 -10.97 13.47 -16.50
CA GLY A 320 -9.90 12.72 -17.15
C GLY A 320 -9.52 13.23 -18.54
N SER A 321 -10.05 14.38 -18.97
CA SER A 321 -9.69 15.03 -20.24
C SER A 321 -8.99 16.35 -19.96
N CYS A 322 -7.81 16.53 -20.53
CA CYS A 322 -6.96 17.69 -20.29
C CYS A 322 -7.36 18.88 -21.16
N PHE A 323 -7.44 20.07 -20.56
CA PHE A 323 -7.47 21.34 -21.29
C PHE A 323 -6.05 21.91 -21.36
N PHE A 324 -5.44 21.89 -22.55
CA PHE A 324 -4.15 22.54 -22.76
C PHE A 324 -4.32 24.06 -22.91
N LEU A 325 -3.61 24.81 -22.08
CA LEU A 325 -3.50 26.26 -22.15
C LEU A 325 -2.44 26.66 -23.18
N PRO A 326 -2.37 27.93 -23.64
CA PRO A 326 -1.48 28.33 -24.73
C PRO A 326 -0.01 27.90 -24.56
N ARG A 327 0.53 27.92 -23.33
CA ARG A 327 1.91 27.47 -23.06
C ARG A 327 2.05 25.95 -23.16
N GLY A 328 1.09 25.18 -22.62
CA GLY A 328 1.08 23.73 -22.75
C GLY A 328 0.89 23.28 -24.21
N THR A 329 0.03 23.96 -24.96
CA THR A 329 -0.19 23.70 -26.39
C THR A 329 1.10 23.90 -27.20
N ARG A 330 1.95 24.89 -26.85
CA ARG A 330 3.27 25.04 -27.49
C ARG A 330 4.18 23.83 -27.25
N VAL A 331 4.23 23.35 -26.01
CA VAL A 331 5.01 22.14 -25.65
C VAL A 331 4.49 20.93 -26.41
N TYR A 332 3.18 20.71 -26.40
CA TYR A 332 2.52 19.64 -27.15
C TYR A 332 2.86 19.71 -28.64
N ASN A 333 2.71 20.87 -29.28
CA ASN A 333 3.01 21.03 -30.70
C ASN A 333 4.48 20.80 -31.03
N ALA A 334 5.41 21.20 -30.15
CA ALA A 334 6.83 20.94 -30.32
C ALA A 334 7.14 19.43 -30.29
N LEU A 335 6.53 18.69 -29.36
CA LEU A 335 6.66 17.22 -29.28
C LEU A 335 6.07 16.53 -30.52
N VAL A 336 4.88 16.95 -30.96
CA VAL A 336 4.24 16.42 -32.18
C VAL A 336 5.09 16.71 -33.41
N ALA A 337 5.62 17.92 -33.55
CA ALA A 337 6.49 18.28 -34.67
C ALA A 337 7.76 17.43 -34.70
N PHE A 338 8.39 17.22 -33.53
CA PHE A 338 9.55 16.37 -33.37
C PHE A 338 9.27 14.93 -33.83
N ILE A 339 8.25 14.28 -33.27
CA ILE A 339 7.98 12.87 -33.56
C ILE A 339 7.51 12.66 -35.01
N LYS A 340 6.75 13.60 -35.60
CA LYS A 340 6.37 13.55 -37.01
C LYS A 340 7.57 13.65 -37.95
N ALA A 341 8.56 14.47 -37.62
CA ALA A 341 9.80 14.53 -38.36
C ALA A 341 10.56 13.19 -38.28
N GLU A 342 10.62 12.59 -37.09
CA GLU A 342 11.25 11.28 -36.88
C GLU A 342 10.51 10.15 -37.64
N TYR A 343 9.18 10.19 -37.70
CA TYR A 343 8.38 9.26 -38.48
C TYR A 343 8.62 9.38 -39.98
N THR A 344 8.68 10.61 -40.49
CA THR A 344 8.96 10.86 -41.91
C THR A 344 10.34 10.32 -42.29
N ARG A 345 11.37 10.55 -41.47
CA ARG A 345 12.73 10.02 -41.67
C ARG A 345 12.79 8.48 -41.71
N ARG A 346 11.85 7.81 -41.04
CA ARG A 346 11.76 6.34 -40.96
C ARG A 346 10.74 5.73 -41.93
N GLY A 347 10.20 6.52 -42.85
CA GLY A 347 9.28 6.05 -43.88
C GLY A 347 7.88 5.70 -43.37
N PHE A 348 7.45 6.32 -42.26
CA PHE A 348 6.05 6.23 -41.83
C PHE A 348 5.19 7.23 -42.60
N SER A 349 3.99 6.79 -42.95
CA SER A 349 2.97 7.64 -43.57
C SER A 349 1.94 8.03 -42.52
N GLU A 350 1.78 9.34 -42.29
CA GLU A 350 0.73 9.84 -41.39
C GLU A 350 -0.65 9.60 -42.03
N VAL A 351 -1.57 9.07 -41.23
CA VAL A 351 -2.97 8.82 -41.60
C VAL A 351 -3.91 9.41 -40.55
N LYS A 352 -5.18 9.54 -40.91
CA LYS A 352 -6.25 9.92 -39.99
C LYS A 352 -7.39 8.93 -40.07
N THR A 353 -7.81 8.45 -38.92
CA THR A 353 -8.95 7.52 -38.79
C THR A 353 -10.11 8.15 -38.02
N PRO A 354 -11.36 7.70 -38.24
CA PRO A 354 -12.52 8.14 -37.47
C PRO A 354 -12.34 7.97 -35.95
N MET A 355 -13.13 8.70 -35.15
CA MET A 355 -13.16 8.52 -33.70
C MET A 355 -14.25 7.54 -33.23
N LEU A 356 -15.32 7.41 -34.00
CA LEU A 356 -16.51 6.66 -33.65
C LEU A 356 -16.71 5.49 -34.62
N PHE A 357 -16.87 4.29 -34.08
CA PHE A 357 -17.04 3.06 -34.86
C PHE A 357 -18.20 2.22 -34.31
N SER A 358 -18.82 1.41 -35.18
CA SER A 358 -19.73 0.33 -34.75
C SER A 358 -18.98 -0.66 -33.85
N THR A 359 -19.63 -1.16 -32.80
CA THR A 359 -19.01 -2.14 -31.88
C THR A 359 -18.55 -3.42 -32.58
N LYS A 360 -19.15 -3.74 -33.73
CA LYS A 360 -18.74 -4.84 -34.61
C LYS A 360 -17.26 -4.81 -34.99
N LEU A 361 -16.64 -3.63 -35.11
CA LEU A 361 -15.21 -3.54 -35.39
C LEU A 361 -14.38 -4.11 -34.22
N TRP A 362 -14.80 -3.81 -32.99
CA TRP A 362 -14.12 -4.26 -31.79
C TRP A 362 -14.34 -5.76 -31.55
N GLU A 363 -15.54 -6.26 -31.83
CA GLU A 363 -15.87 -7.69 -31.85
C GLU A 363 -15.00 -8.44 -32.87
N LEU A 364 -14.96 -7.97 -34.12
CA LEU A 364 -14.16 -8.58 -35.19
C LEU A 364 -12.66 -8.59 -34.87
N SER A 365 -12.18 -7.54 -34.20
CA SER A 365 -10.78 -7.44 -33.79
C SER A 365 -10.43 -8.25 -32.53
N GLY A 366 -11.41 -8.84 -31.85
CA GLY A 366 -11.24 -9.51 -30.56
C GLY A 366 -11.12 -8.59 -29.34
N HIS A 367 -11.03 -7.26 -29.53
CA HIS A 367 -10.87 -6.31 -28.44
C HIS A 367 -12.12 -6.16 -27.57
N TRP A 368 -13.32 -6.45 -28.12
CA TRP A 368 -14.56 -6.32 -27.36
C TRP A 368 -14.55 -7.17 -26.10
N GLU A 369 -14.16 -8.44 -26.20
CA GLU A 369 -14.13 -9.40 -25.08
C GLU A 369 -13.20 -8.96 -23.94
N HIS A 370 -12.15 -8.21 -24.26
CA HIS A 370 -11.12 -7.81 -23.30
C HIS A 370 -11.26 -6.37 -22.79
N TYR A 371 -11.84 -5.47 -23.59
CA TYR A 371 -11.82 -4.03 -23.32
C TYR A 371 -13.21 -3.39 -23.24
N GLN A 372 -14.32 -4.12 -23.44
CA GLN A 372 -15.67 -3.51 -23.42
C GLN A 372 -15.97 -2.71 -22.15
N GLU A 373 -15.46 -3.14 -20.99
CA GLU A 373 -15.66 -2.46 -19.71
C GLU A 373 -14.91 -1.12 -19.64
N ASP A 374 -13.84 -0.99 -20.41
CA ASP A 374 -12.98 0.20 -20.50
C ASP A 374 -13.31 1.06 -21.74
N MET A 375 -14.45 0.86 -22.39
CA MET A 375 -14.85 1.59 -23.60
C MET A 375 -16.04 2.52 -23.36
N PHE A 376 -16.01 3.70 -23.98
CA PHE A 376 -17.19 4.57 -24.04
C PHE A 376 -18.10 4.15 -25.18
N ALA A 377 -19.22 3.52 -24.84
CA ALA A 377 -20.30 3.20 -25.77
C ALA A 377 -21.37 4.30 -25.80
N LEU A 378 -21.94 4.52 -26.98
CA LEU A 378 -23.00 5.46 -27.28
C LEU A 378 -24.12 4.69 -27.97
N GLN A 379 -25.34 4.82 -27.45
CA GLN A 379 -26.54 4.31 -28.11
C GLN A 379 -27.10 5.40 -29.03
N PRO A 380 -27.15 5.18 -30.36
CA PRO A 380 -27.76 6.14 -31.27
C PRO A 380 -29.25 6.33 -30.96
N PRO A 381 -29.81 7.54 -31.14
CA PRO A 381 -31.24 7.77 -30.99
C PRO A 381 -32.06 6.80 -31.86
N GLY A 382 -33.02 6.10 -31.27
CA GLY A 382 -33.85 5.09 -31.95
C GLY A 382 -33.44 3.63 -31.72
N SER A 383 -32.40 3.35 -30.93
CA SER A 383 -32.01 2.01 -30.48
C SER A 383 -33.09 1.26 -29.72
N ASP A 384 -34.00 1.98 -29.07
CA ASP A 384 -35.03 1.41 -28.17
C ASP A 384 -36.36 1.11 -28.89
N ARG A 385 -36.45 1.41 -30.20
CA ARG A 385 -37.64 1.06 -30.98
C ARG A 385 -37.57 -0.42 -31.30
N LEU A 386 -38.32 -1.22 -30.53
CA LEU A 386 -38.66 -2.59 -30.87
C LEU A 386 -39.07 -2.60 -32.34
N ALA A 387 -38.45 -3.44 -33.17
CA ALA A 387 -38.75 -3.57 -34.58
C ALA A 387 -40.24 -3.90 -34.77
N SER A 388 -41.08 -2.86 -34.84
CA SER A 388 -42.49 -3.00 -35.12
C SER A 388 -42.60 -3.25 -36.61
N SER A 389 -43.14 -4.42 -36.92
CA SER A 389 -43.41 -4.94 -38.24
C SER A 389 -43.99 -3.90 -39.20
N LEU A 390 -43.52 -4.01 -40.45
CA LEU A 390 -44.13 -3.59 -41.72
C LEU A 390 -43.74 -2.23 -42.32
N SER A 391 -43.09 -2.37 -43.48
CA SER A 391 -43.13 -1.52 -44.66
C SER A 391 -42.72 -0.06 -44.53
N ASP A 392 -41.41 0.19 -44.69
CA ASP A 392 -40.97 1.31 -45.53
C ASP A 392 -39.59 1.00 -46.15
N HIS A 393 -39.47 1.07 -47.46
CA HIS A 393 -38.29 0.68 -48.24
C HIS A 393 -37.17 1.74 -48.26
N SER A 394 -37.00 2.51 -47.17
CA SER A 394 -35.84 3.41 -47.02
C SER A 394 -35.01 3.04 -45.80
N ALA A 395 -33.91 2.34 -46.06
CA ALA A 395 -32.74 2.15 -45.20
C ALA A 395 -32.99 1.88 -43.70
N SER A 396 -33.58 0.73 -43.36
CA SER A 396 -33.49 0.16 -42.01
C SER A 396 -32.05 -0.30 -41.73
N ARG A 397 -31.14 0.62 -41.38
CA ARG A 397 -29.85 0.23 -40.79
C ARG A 397 -30.11 -0.16 -39.33
N PRO A 398 -29.65 -1.34 -38.86
CA PRO A 398 -29.65 -1.62 -37.43
C PRO A 398 -28.91 -0.47 -36.73
N THR A 399 -29.50 0.04 -35.66
CA THR A 399 -28.93 1.04 -34.76
C THR A 399 -27.80 0.40 -33.97
N ASP A 400 -26.72 0.04 -34.68
CA ASP A 400 -25.54 -0.55 -34.08
C ASP A 400 -25.02 0.41 -32.99
N THR A 401 -24.79 -0.14 -31.80
CA THR A 401 -24.09 0.60 -30.74
C THR A 401 -22.78 1.13 -31.30
N LEU A 402 -22.50 2.39 -31.03
CA LEU A 402 -21.26 3.03 -31.45
C LEU A 402 -20.34 3.14 -30.25
N ALA A 403 -19.03 3.11 -30.46
CA ALA A 403 -18.06 3.32 -29.40
C ALA A 403 -16.94 4.24 -29.86
N LEU A 404 -16.47 5.08 -28.94
CA LEU A 404 -15.24 5.85 -29.15
C LEU A 404 -14.06 4.88 -29.21
N LYS A 405 -13.13 5.11 -30.14
CA LYS A 405 -11.97 4.23 -30.28
C LYS A 405 -11.07 4.27 -29.03
N PRO A 406 -10.73 3.11 -28.43
CA PRO A 406 -9.76 3.03 -27.34
C PRO A 406 -8.31 2.88 -27.84
N MET A 407 -8.14 2.63 -29.13
CA MET A 407 -6.87 2.42 -29.85
C MET A 407 -7.06 2.59 -31.37
N ASN A 408 -5.97 2.78 -32.13
CA ASN A 408 -6.04 2.96 -33.59
C ASN A 408 -5.93 1.65 -34.39
N CYS A 409 -5.45 0.56 -33.79
CA CYS A 409 -5.04 -0.67 -34.49
C CYS A 409 -6.12 -1.22 -35.44
N PRO A 410 -7.37 -1.43 -35.00
CA PRO A 410 -8.41 -1.97 -35.88
C PRO A 410 -8.74 -1.06 -37.06
N ALA A 411 -8.66 0.26 -36.88
CA ALA A 411 -8.87 1.21 -37.96
C ALA A 411 -7.73 1.16 -38.99
N HIS A 412 -6.48 0.95 -38.56
CA HIS A 412 -5.34 0.77 -39.47
C HIS A 412 -5.45 -0.54 -40.24
N CYS A 413 -5.99 -1.61 -39.64
CA CYS A 413 -6.31 -2.85 -40.34
C CYS A 413 -7.36 -2.62 -41.45
N LEU A 414 -8.39 -1.82 -41.20
CA LEU A 414 -9.35 -1.43 -42.24
C LEU A 414 -8.68 -0.65 -43.39
N MET A 415 -7.73 0.25 -43.07
CA MET A 415 -6.96 0.97 -44.08
C MET A 415 -6.07 0.03 -44.92
N PHE A 416 -5.42 -0.94 -44.28
CA PHE A 416 -4.64 -1.96 -44.96
C PHE A 416 -5.54 -2.77 -45.92
N ALA A 417 -6.69 -3.24 -45.42
CA ALA A 417 -7.66 -4.08 -46.13
C ALA A 417 -8.49 -3.35 -47.20
N HIS A 418 -8.50 -2.01 -47.22
CA HIS A 418 -9.30 -1.21 -48.17
C HIS A 418 -9.04 -1.57 -49.64
N ARG A 419 -7.83 -2.02 -49.98
CA ARG A 419 -7.49 -2.54 -51.31
C ARG A 419 -6.44 -3.66 -51.23
N PRO A 420 -6.34 -4.50 -52.26
CA PRO A 420 -5.22 -5.44 -52.39
C PRO A 420 -3.85 -4.71 -52.31
N ARG A 421 -2.90 -5.37 -51.64
CA ARG A 421 -1.53 -4.87 -51.42
C ARG A 421 -0.52 -5.77 -52.12
N SER A 422 0.42 -5.17 -52.84
CA SER A 422 1.57 -5.90 -53.39
C SER A 422 2.60 -6.13 -52.29
N TRP A 423 3.31 -7.26 -52.33
CA TRP A 423 4.46 -7.51 -51.44
C TRP A 423 5.54 -6.42 -51.55
N ARG A 424 5.63 -5.75 -52.70
CA ARG A 424 6.56 -4.62 -52.94
C ARG A 424 6.20 -3.36 -52.14
N GLU A 425 4.96 -3.24 -51.69
CA GLU A 425 4.51 -2.13 -50.83
C GLU A 425 4.82 -2.39 -49.34
N LEU A 426 5.30 -3.59 -48.99
CA LEU A 426 5.66 -3.95 -47.62
C LEU A 426 7.15 -3.72 -47.37
N PRO A 427 7.54 -3.25 -46.17
CA PRO A 427 6.68 -2.97 -45.02
C PRO A 427 5.92 -1.63 -45.15
N LEU A 428 4.60 -1.68 -44.95
CA LEU A 428 3.74 -0.49 -44.89
C LEU A 428 3.69 0.01 -43.45
N ARG A 429 4.01 1.29 -43.25
CA ARG A 429 4.09 1.92 -41.92
C ARG A 429 3.09 3.07 -41.83
N LEU A 430 2.05 2.92 -41.01
CA LEU A 430 1.00 3.94 -40.82
C LEU A 430 1.15 4.55 -39.43
N ALA A 431 1.20 5.88 -39.33
CA ALA A 431 1.24 6.61 -38.06
C ALA A 431 -0.03 7.44 -37.88
N ASP A 432 -0.61 7.49 -36.68
CA ASP A 432 -1.87 8.19 -36.38
C ASP A 432 -1.81 8.86 -35.01
N PHE A 433 -2.13 10.15 -34.99
CA PHE A 433 -2.14 11.00 -33.79
C PHE A 433 -3.58 11.32 -33.33
N GLY A 434 -4.56 10.52 -33.76
CA GLY A 434 -5.96 10.69 -33.40
C GLY A 434 -6.21 10.52 -31.90
N ALA A 435 -7.19 11.26 -31.37
CA ALA A 435 -7.61 11.12 -29.99
C ALA A 435 -8.23 9.75 -29.72
N LEU A 436 -7.84 9.16 -28.59
CA LEU A 436 -8.28 7.87 -28.08
C LEU A 436 -9.02 8.08 -26.76
N HIS A 437 -9.99 7.20 -26.49
CA HIS A 437 -10.79 7.28 -25.27
C HIS A 437 -10.89 5.94 -24.54
N ARG A 438 -10.61 5.94 -23.24
CA ARG A 438 -10.77 4.79 -22.34
C ARG A 438 -11.60 5.16 -21.13
N ALA A 439 -12.53 4.31 -20.73
CA ALA A 439 -13.47 4.52 -19.63
C ALA A 439 -12.84 4.23 -18.25
N GLU A 440 -11.66 4.80 -18.00
CA GLU A 440 -10.92 4.68 -16.75
C GLU A 440 -11.79 5.04 -15.53
N ALA A 441 -11.67 4.23 -14.48
CA ALA A 441 -12.35 4.48 -13.21
C ALA A 441 -11.99 5.87 -12.67
N SER A 442 -12.98 6.63 -12.18
CA SER A 442 -12.75 8.03 -11.76
C SER A 442 -11.67 8.17 -10.67
N GLY A 443 -11.54 7.16 -9.80
CA GLY A 443 -10.52 7.12 -8.75
C GLY A 443 -9.09 6.82 -9.23
N SER A 444 -8.90 6.36 -10.48
CA SER A 444 -7.57 6.08 -11.04
C SER A 444 -6.97 7.25 -11.81
N LEU A 445 -7.76 8.31 -12.09
CA LEU A 445 -7.32 9.46 -12.87
C LEU A 445 -6.24 10.26 -12.14
N GLY A 446 -5.20 10.69 -12.87
CA GLY A 446 -4.01 11.29 -12.26
C GLY A 446 -3.28 12.25 -13.18
N GLY A 447 -3.69 13.52 -13.20
CA GLY A 447 -3.08 14.55 -14.06
C GLY A 447 -2.95 14.08 -15.51
N LEU A 448 -1.82 14.37 -16.16
CA LEU A 448 -1.47 13.84 -17.49
C LEU A 448 -0.97 12.38 -17.51
N THR A 449 -0.88 11.68 -16.38
CA THR A 449 -0.32 10.31 -16.32
C THR A 449 -1.39 9.25 -16.57
N ARG A 450 -2.63 9.50 -16.13
CA ARG A 450 -3.78 8.60 -16.35
C ARG A 450 -5.03 9.40 -16.68
N LEU A 451 -5.53 9.22 -17.89
CA LEU A 451 -6.52 10.06 -18.57
C LEU A 451 -7.59 9.20 -19.23
N ARG A 452 -8.78 9.78 -19.44
CA ARG A 452 -9.85 9.19 -20.26
C ARG A 452 -9.72 9.55 -21.73
N CYS A 453 -9.16 10.71 -22.05
CA CYS A 453 -8.88 11.16 -23.42
C CYS A 453 -7.37 11.41 -23.55
N PHE A 454 -6.74 10.76 -24.52
CA PHE A 454 -5.30 10.86 -24.73
C PHE A 454 -4.97 10.69 -26.21
N GLN A 455 -3.76 11.09 -26.59
CA GLN A 455 -3.20 10.89 -27.92
C GLN A 455 -1.88 10.15 -27.75
N GLN A 456 -1.71 9.11 -28.55
CA GLN A 456 -0.44 8.40 -28.66
C GLN A 456 0.23 8.84 -29.95
N ASP A 457 1.55 8.83 -29.99
CA ASP A 457 2.34 8.74 -31.20
C ASP A 457 2.21 7.33 -31.80
N ASP A 458 0.99 6.90 -32.09
CA ASP A 458 0.68 5.51 -32.44
C ASP A 458 1.09 5.20 -33.87
N ALA A 459 1.56 3.98 -34.11
CA ALA A 459 1.87 3.51 -35.44
C ALA A 459 1.78 1.99 -35.57
N HIS A 460 1.39 1.52 -36.76
CA HIS A 460 1.27 0.11 -37.09
C HIS A 460 2.08 -0.21 -38.34
N ILE A 461 2.85 -1.29 -38.27
CA ILE A 461 3.68 -1.79 -39.36
C ILE A 461 3.08 -3.09 -39.87
N PHE A 462 2.66 -3.09 -41.13
CA PHE A 462 2.24 -4.29 -41.85
C PHE A 462 3.43 -4.80 -42.65
N CYS A 463 3.91 -5.99 -42.34
CA CYS A 463 5.11 -6.59 -42.93
C CYS A 463 4.87 -8.07 -43.28
N ALA A 464 5.67 -8.58 -44.21
CA ALA A 464 5.75 -10.01 -44.44
C ALA A 464 6.60 -10.67 -43.34
N PRO A 465 6.43 -11.97 -43.04
CA PRO A 465 7.17 -12.65 -41.97
C PRO A 465 8.70 -12.62 -42.09
N ASP A 466 9.24 -12.38 -43.29
CA ASP A 466 10.66 -12.30 -43.60
C ASP A 466 11.28 -10.90 -43.44
N GLN A 467 10.48 -9.88 -43.14
CA GLN A 467 10.88 -8.48 -42.97
C GLN A 467 10.85 -8.07 -41.49
#